data_AF-A0A2N7Q734-F1
#
_entry.id   AF-A0A2N7Q734-F1
#
_cell.length_a   1.000
_cell.length_b   1.000
_cell.length_c   1.000
_cell.angle_alpha   90.00
_cell.angle_beta   90.00
_cell.angle_gamma   90.00
#
_symmetry.space_group_name_H-M   'P 1'
#
loop_
_entity.id
_entity.type
_entity.pdbx_description
1 polymer ?
#
loop_
_entity_poly.entity_id
_entity_poly.type
_entity_poly.pdbx_seq_one_letter_code
_entity_poly.pdbx_strand_id
1 'polypeptide(L)'
;MAEDRTLPAIFKKINPRTQVQEFGLLFLGAFILLSLVFLRTFENIVNYVMFLDSLGIAVVASTIFILRRPARKSESSYKGFKIPLYPFLPAVFIFFLLSVTISVLLSQPRQALLGSIFLLLGFPLYFFLRRLTVVR
;
A
#
# COMPACT_ATOMS: atom_id res chain seq x y z
N MET A 1 11.99 1.56 1.52
CA MET A 1 11.74 0.66 2.67
C MET A 1 13.02 0.11 3.31
N ALA A 2 13.84 -0.69 2.62
CA ALA A 2 15.08 -1.22 3.22
C ALA A 2 16.13 -0.13 3.52
N GLU A 3 16.16 0.95 2.73
CA GLU A 3 17.00 2.12 3.00
C GLU A 3 16.47 2.99 4.15
N ASP A 4 15.14 3.07 4.29
CA ASP A 4 14.44 3.85 5.32
C ASP A 4 14.46 3.19 6.71
N ARG A 5 15.24 2.11 6.88
CA ARG A 5 15.35 1.30 8.13
C ARG A 5 14.02 0.73 8.61
N THR A 6 13.04 0.57 7.72
CA THR A 6 11.76 -0.07 8.07
C THR A 6 11.80 -1.59 7.91
N LEU A 7 12.81 -2.12 7.21
CA LEU A 7 13.05 -3.54 7.01
C LEU A 7 14.41 -3.96 7.57
N PRO A 8 14.59 -5.24 7.97
CA PRO A 8 15.87 -5.76 8.42
C PRO A 8 16.97 -5.57 7.37
N ALA A 9 18.21 -5.36 7.82
CA ALA A 9 19.36 -5.06 6.95
C ALA A 9 19.64 -6.13 5.86
N ILE A 10 19.12 -7.34 6.03
CA ILE A 10 19.21 -8.44 5.06
C ILE A 10 18.57 -8.06 3.71
N PHE A 11 17.48 -7.27 3.73
CA PHE A 11 16.79 -6.80 2.52
C PHE A 11 17.57 -5.72 1.76
N LYS A 12 18.60 -5.12 2.37
CA LYS A 12 19.45 -4.10 1.74
C LYS A 12 20.59 -4.72 0.92
N LYS A 13 20.81 -6.03 1.01
CA LYS A 13 21.88 -6.71 0.27
C LYS A 13 21.54 -6.74 -1.22
N ILE A 14 22.35 -6.04 -2.01
CA ILE A 14 22.26 -5.99 -3.47
C ILE A 14 23.42 -6.81 -4.03
N ASN A 15 23.16 -7.67 -5.03
CA ASN A 15 24.23 -8.39 -5.71
C ASN A 15 25.00 -7.41 -6.63
N PRO A 16 26.34 -7.30 -6.51
CA PRO A 16 27.13 -6.38 -7.30
C PRO A 16 27.12 -6.65 -8.82
N ARG A 17 26.88 -7.90 -9.26
CA ARG A 17 26.88 -8.27 -10.69
C ARG A 17 25.54 -8.04 -11.38
N THR A 18 24.44 -8.37 -10.71
CA THR A 18 23.08 -8.27 -11.29
C THR A 18 22.35 -6.99 -10.86
N GLN A 19 22.85 -6.28 -9.83
CA GLN A 19 22.21 -5.11 -9.22
C GLN A 19 20.80 -5.40 -8.67
N VAL A 20 20.48 -6.68 -8.39
CA VAL A 20 19.18 -7.10 -7.85
C VAL A 20 19.30 -7.47 -6.36
N GLN A 21 18.21 -7.26 -5.62
CA GLN A 21 18.04 -7.66 -4.22
C GLN A 21 17.59 -9.13 -4.16
N GLU A 22 18.53 -10.07 -4.20
CA GLU A 22 18.24 -11.52 -4.28
C GLU A 22 17.33 -12.00 -3.14
N PHE A 23 17.61 -11.57 -1.91
CA PHE A 23 16.81 -11.98 -0.75
C PHE A 23 15.38 -11.43 -0.82
N GLY A 24 15.21 -10.18 -1.27
CA GLY A 24 13.89 -9.58 -1.46
C GLY A 24 13.09 -10.32 -2.52
N LEU A 25 13.74 -10.73 -3.61
CA LEU A 25 13.10 -11.48 -4.69
C LEU A 25 12.69 -12.89 -4.25
N LEU A 26 13.55 -13.61 -3.52
CA LEU A 26 13.22 -14.93 -2.96
C LEU A 26 12.08 -14.84 -1.94
N PHE A 27 12.10 -13.82 -1.08
CA PHE A 27 11.03 -13.57 -0.12
C PHE A 27 9.69 -13.29 -0.82
N LEU A 28 9.70 -12.43 -1.84
CA LEU A 28 8.51 -12.16 -2.66
C LEU A 28 8.00 -13.43 -3.35
N GLY A 29 8.89 -14.21 -3.96
CA GLY A 29 8.54 -15.47 -4.61
C GLY A 29 7.92 -16.49 -3.65
N ALA A 30 8.49 -16.64 -2.46
CA ALA A 30 7.94 -17.49 -1.41
C ALA A 30 6.54 -17.02 -0.96
N PHE A 31 6.33 -15.70 -0.85
CA PHE A 31 5.04 -15.14 -0.48
C PHE A 31 3.97 -15.35 -1.58
N ILE A 32 4.35 -15.23 -2.84
CA ILE A 32 3.46 -15.54 -3.99
C ILE A 32 3.04 -17.02 -3.96
N LEU A 33 4.00 -17.93 -3.79
CA LEU A 33 3.71 -19.37 -3.68
C LEU A 33 2.76 -19.67 -2.50
N LEU A 34 3.01 -19.06 -1.35
CA LEU A 34 2.16 -19.21 -0.17
C LEU A 34 0.74 -18.68 -0.44
N SER A 35 0.61 -17.51 -1.07
CA SER A 35 -0.67 -16.91 -1.43
C SER A 35 -1.48 -17.82 -2.37
N LEU A 36 -0.83 -18.39 -3.41
CA LEU A 36 -1.47 -19.31 -4.34
C LEU A 36 -2.02 -20.56 -3.64
N VAL A 37 -1.27 -21.13 -2.71
CA VAL A 37 -1.70 -22.31 -1.94
C VAL A 37 -2.86 -21.97 -0.99
N PHE A 38 -2.84 -20.79 -0.37
CA PHE A 38 -3.84 -20.39 0.63
C PHE A 38 -5.17 -19.92 0.01
N LEU A 39 -5.12 -19.11 -1.05
CA LEU A 39 -6.32 -18.50 -1.64
C LEU A 39 -7.06 -19.44 -2.62
N ARG A 40 -6.41 -20.54 -3.05
CA ARG A 40 -6.90 -21.68 -3.88
C ARG A 40 -7.47 -21.34 -5.25
N THR A 41 -8.09 -20.18 -5.45
CA THR A 41 -8.67 -19.73 -6.72
C THR A 41 -8.12 -18.37 -7.11
N PHE A 42 -8.00 -18.14 -8.42
CA PHE A 42 -7.53 -16.87 -8.97
C PHE A 42 -8.47 -15.71 -8.63
N GLU A 43 -9.79 -15.95 -8.69
CA GLU A 43 -10.79 -14.94 -8.38
C GLU A 43 -10.65 -14.40 -6.95
N ASN A 44 -10.40 -15.29 -5.97
CA ASN A 44 -10.17 -14.88 -4.59
C ASN A 44 -8.94 -13.97 -4.44
N ILE A 45 -7.87 -14.23 -5.20
CA ILE A 45 -6.64 -13.43 -5.19
C ILE A 45 -6.92 -12.04 -5.75
N VAL A 46 -7.60 -11.97 -6.89
CA VAL A 46 -7.94 -10.70 -7.55
C VAL A 46 -8.83 -9.87 -6.63
N ASN A 47 -9.89 -10.44 -6.06
CA ASN A 47 -10.81 -9.71 -5.21
C ASN A 47 -10.16 -9.23 -3.90
N TYR A 48 -9.25 -10.02 -3.33
CA TYR A 48 -8.44 -9.62 -2.19
C TYR A 48 -7.53 -8.42 -2.51
N VAL A 49 -6.80 -8.47 -3.63
CA VAL A 49 -5.92 -7.37 -4.07
C VAL A 49 -6.74 -6.13 -4.40
N MET A 50 -7.85 -6.29 -5.13
CA MET A 50 -8.74 -5.19 -5.50
C MET A 50 -9.26 -4.45 -4.27
N PHE A 51 -9.68 -5.16 -3.21
CA PHE A 51 -10.12 -4.54 -1.96
C PHE A 51 -9.00 -3.74 -1.27
N LEU A 52 -7.82 -4.33 -1.13
CA LEU A 52 -6.68 -3.69 -0.47
C LEU A 52 -6.19 -2.47 -1.25
N ASP A 53 -6.06 -2.59 -2.57
CA ASP A 53 -5.58 -1.53 -3.43
C ASP A 53 -6.59 -0.39 -3.51
N SER A 54 -7.89 -0.67 -3.69
CA SER A 54 -8.90 0.39 -3.77
C SER A 54 -8.98 1.18 -2.47
N LEU A 55 -8.95 0.50 -1.32
CA LEU A 55 -8.96 1.13 -0.01
C LEU A 55 -7.66 1.90 0.26
N GLY A 56 -6.50 1.30 0.00
CA GLY A 56 -5.19 1.92 0.20
C GLY A 56 -5.00 3.16 -0.66
N ILE A 57 -5.36 3.07 -1.95
CA ILE A 57 -5.27 4.20 -2.88
C ILE A 57 -6.29 5.28 -2.50
N ALA A 58 -7.50 4.94 -2.03
CA ALA A 58 -8.46 5.94 -1.55
C ALA A 58 -7.89 6.76 -0.38
N VAL A 59 -7.23 6.09 0.59
CA VAL A 59 -6.57 6.76 1.72
C VAL A 59 -5.41 7.64 1.24
N VAL A 60 -4.54 7.12 0.38
CA VAL A 60 -3.42 7.89 -0.18
C VAL A 60 -3.92 9.09 -0.98
N ALA A 61 -4.93 8.91 -1.83
CA ALA A 61 -5.54 9.98 -2.59
C ALA A 61 -6.18 11.04 -1.67
N SER A 62 -6.80 10.64 -0.56
CA SER A 62 -7.38 11.59 0.41
C SER A 62 -6.33 12.52 1.04
N THR A 63 -5.08 12.04 1.12
CA THR A 63 -3.95 12.78 1.69
C THR A 63 -3.65 14.07 0.91
N ILE A 64 -4.02 14.13 -0.38
CA ILE A 64 -3.85 15.35 -1.20
C ILE A 64 -4.64 16.55 -0.67
N PHE A 65 -5.79 16.32 -0.05
CA PHE A 65 -6.59 17.39 0.56
C PHE A 65 -5.92 17.98 1.79
N ILE A 66 -5.19 17.14 2.53
CA ILE A 66 -4.43 17.54 3.71
C ILE A 66 -3.16 18.28 3.30
N LEU A 67 -2.36 17.72 2.37
CA LEU A 67 -1.12 18.36 1.90
C LEU A 67 -1.35 19.67 1.15
N ARG A 68 -2.55 19.88 0.58
CA ARG A 68 -2.86 21.15 -0.08
C ARG A 68 -3.02 22.31 0.91
N ARG A 69 -3.37 22.07 2.18
CA ARG A 69 -3.57 23.14 3.19
C ARG A 69 -2.27 23.92 3.50
N PRO A 70 -1.13 23.28 3.84
CA PRO A 70 0.14 23.99 4.07
C PRO A 70 0.68 24.64 2.79
N ALA A 71 0.57 23.97 1.63
CA ALA A 71 1.01 24.48 0.35
C ALA A 71 0.25 25.74 -0.12
N ARG A 72 -0.93 26.00 0.43
CA ARG A 72 -1.73 27.22 0.17
C ARG A 72 -1.37 28.38 1.11
N LYS A 73 -0.76 28.10 2.28
CA LYS A 73 -0.33 29.11 3.26
C LYS A 73 1.06 29.67 2.95
N SER A 74 1.91 28.90 2.27
CA SER A 74 3.16 29.41 1.69
C SER A 74 2.83 30.10 0.37
N GLU A 75 2.58 31.41 0.40
CA GLU A 75 2.30 32.25 -0.78
C GLU A 75 3.40 32.22 -1.87
N SER A 76 4.55 31.61 -1.58
CA SER A 76 5.59 31.32 -2.56
C SER A 76 5.22 30.12 -3.45
N SER A 77 4.44 30.41 -4.50
CA SER A 77 4.38 29.70 -5.78
C SER A 77 4.83 28.23 -5.76
N TYR A 78 3.92 27.32 -5.39
CA TYR A 78 4.11 25.89 -5.66
C TYR A 78 4.28 25.69 -7.17
N LYS A 79 5.53 25.53 -7.62
CA LYS A 79 5.95 25.30 -9.02
C LYS A 79 5.66 23.88 -9.52
N GLY A 80 5.07 23.01 -8.68
CA GLY A 80 4.72 21.64 -9.06
C GLY A 80 3.42 21.55 -9.86
N PHE A 81 3.18 20.37 -10.42
CA PHE A 81 1.97 20.04 -11.17
C PHE A 81 0.69 20.26 -10.32
N LYS A 82 -0.33 20.87 -10.93
CA LYS A 82 -1.65 21.07 -10.31
C LYS A 82 -2.65 20.20 -11.05
N ILE A 83 -3.44 19.44 -10.29
CA ILE A 83 -4.49 18.60 -10.86
C ILE A 83 -5.58 19.50 -11.46
N PRO A 84 -5.95 19.32 -12.74
CA PRO A 84 -7.07 20.04 -13.34
C PRO A 84 -8.37 19.67 -12.62
N LEU A 85 -9.28 20.64 -12.46
CA LEU A 85 -10.56 20.48 -11.76
C LEU A 85 -10.43 20.06 -10.27
N TYR A 86 -9.32 20.43 -9.62
CA TYR A 86 -9.24 20.33 -8.16
C TYR A 86 -10.26 21.28 -7.50
N PRO A 87 -11.05 20.85 -6.49
CA PRO A 87 -11.01 19.57 -5.75
C PRO A 87 -11.93 18.45 -6.28
N PHE A 88 -12.71 18.71 -7.33
CA PHE A 88 -13.76 17.79 -7.80
C PHE A 88 -13.21 16.48 -8.34
N LEU A 89 -12.18 16.53 -9.19
CA LEU A 89 -11.63 15.33 -9.82
C LEU A 89 -11.07 14.32 -8.79
N PRO A 90 -10.24 14.72 -7.79
CA PRO A 90 -9.81 13.80 -6.73
C PRO A 90 -10.96 13.29 -5.85
N ALA A 91 -11.98 14.11 -5.59
CA ALA A 91 -13.12 13.70 -4.78
C ALA A 91 -13.95 12.60 -5.47
N VAL A 92 -14.23 12.77 -6.77
CA VAL A 92 -14.92 11.76 -7.58
C VAL A 92 -14.08 10.47 -7.67
N PHE A 93 -12.76 10.58 -7.84
CA PHE A 93 -11.87 9.43 -7.86
C PHE A 93 -11.93 8.62 -6.56
N ILE A 94 -11.84 9.29 -5.40
CA ILE A 94 -11.97 8.62 -4.10
C ILE A 94 -13.35 7.98 -3.94
N PHE A 95 -14.41 8.66 -4.38
CA PHE A 95 -15.77 8.13 -4.32
C PHE A 95 -15.92 6.82 -5.12
N PHE A 96 -15.35 6.76 -6.32
CA PHE A 96 -15.32 5.53 -7.12
C PHE A 96 -14.53 4.41 -6.44
N LEU A 97 -13.34 4.71 -5.90
CA LEU A 97 -12.55 3.70 -5.19
C LEU A 97 -13.28 3.16 -3.96
N LEU A 98 -13.95 4.02 -3.19
CA LEU A 98 -14.77 3.58 -2.06
C LEU A 98 -15.96 2.73 -2.50
N SER A 99 -16.58 3.08 -3.63
CA SER A 99 -17.67 2.29 -4.21
C SER A 99 -17.20 0.89 -4.64
N VAL A 100 -16.00 0.77 -5.23
CA VAL A 100 -15.36 -0.52 -5.53
C VAL A 100 -15.12 -1.31 -4.25
N THR A 101 -14.55 -0.70 -3.22
CA THR A 101 -14.33 -1.33 -1.91
C THR A 101 -15.63 -1.88 -1.33
N ILE A 102 -16.71 -1.09 -1.35
CA ILE A 102 -18.04 -1.50 -0.87
C ILE A 102 -18.60 -2.65 -1.72
N SER A 103 -18.45 -2.59 -3.04
CA SER A 103 -18.90 -3.64 -3.95
C SER A 103 -18.22 -4.98 -3.65
N VAL A 104 -16.91 -4.96 -3.41
CA VAL A 104 -16.15 -6.17 -3.05
C VAL A 104 -16.56 -6.68 -1.66
N LEU A 105 -16.80 -5.78 -0.70
CA LEU A 105 -17.24 -6.12 0.65
C LEU A 105 -18.62 -6.83 0.64
N LEU A 106 -19.55 -6.36 -0.20
CA LEU A 106 -20.88 -6.97 -0.34
C LEU A 106 -20.82 -8.30 -1.11
N SER A 107 -20.01 -8.37 -2.16
CA SER A 107 -19.94 -9.55 -3.00
C SER A 107 -19.24 -10.72 -2.29
N GLN A 108 -18.13 -10.44 -1.60
CA GLN A 108 -17.24 -11.47 -1.05
C GLN A 108 -16.73 -11.08 0.35
N PRO A 109 -17.62 -11.03 1.37
CA PRO A 109 -17.30 -10.48 2.70
C PRO A 109 -16.17 -11.23 3.40
N ARG A 110 -16.02 -12.54 3.16
CA ARG A 110 -14.95 -13.36 3.74
C ARG A 110 -13.55 -12.88 3.32
N GLN A 111 -13.39 -12.50 2.05
CA GLN A 111 -12.09 -12.06 1.53
C GLN A 111 -11.77 -10.63 1.96
N ALA A 112 -12.77 -9.76 1.97
CA ALA A 112 -12.64 -8.40 2.49
C ALA A 112 -12.27 -8.39 3.99
N LEU A 113 -12.83 -9.32 4.78
CA LEU A 113 -12.46 -9.50 6.19
C LEU A 113 -10.98 -9.92 6.33
N LEU A 114 -10.53 -10.91 5.54
CA LEU A 114 -9.12 -11.31 5.51
C LEU A 114 -8.20 -10.16 5.09
N GLY A 115 -8.58 -9.39 4.07
CA GLY A 115 -7.86 -8.18 3.66
C GLY A 115 -7.76 -7.15 4.78
N SER A 116 -8.87 -6.89 5.47
CA SER A 116 -8.89 -5.96 6.60
C SER A 116 -7.99 -6.42 7.75
N ILE A 117 -8.00 -7.72 8.07
CA ILE A 117 -7.12 -8.32 9.09
C ILE A 117 -5.65 -8.19 8.65
N PHE A 118 -5.33 -8.47 7.39
CA PHE A 118 -3.98 -8.31 6.84
C PHE A 118 -3.50 -6.86 6.91
N LEU A 119 -4.37 -5.90 6.57
CA LEU A 119 -4.08 -4.48 6.65
C LEU A 119 -3.80 -4.07 8.11
N LEU A 120 -4.63 -4.53 9.05
CA LEU A 120 -4.45 -4.31 10.49
C LEU A 120 -3.15 -4.95 11.01
N LEU A 121 -2.79 -6.15 10.55
CA LEU A 121 -1.53 -6.84 10.88
C LEU A 121 -0.28 -6.09 10.39
N GLY A 122 -0.41 -5.28 9.35
CA GLY A 122 0.67 -4.40 8.87
C GLY A 122 1.14 -3.41 9.95
N PHE A 123 0.23 -2.92 10.79
CA PHE A 123 0.56 -1.96 11.85
C PHE A 123 1.45 -2.52 12.98
N PRO A 124 1.11 -3.63 13.67
CA PRO A 124 1.99 -4.24 14.66
C PRO A 124 3.27 -4.77 14.04
N LEU A 125 3.22 -5.29 12.80
CA LEU A 125 4.41 -5.74 12.09
C LEU A 125 5.40 -4.58 11.86
N TYR A 126 4.91 -3.42 11.41
CA TYR A 126 5.73 -2.22 11.26
C TYR A 126 6.37 -1.80 12.59
N PHE A 127 5.61 -1.78 13.69
CA PHE A 127 6.14 -1.40 14.99
C PHE A 127 7.21 -2.38 15.49
N PHE A 128 6.98 -3.68 15.30
CA PHE A 128 7.91 -4.74 15.68
C PHE A 128 9.22 -4.66 14.88
N LEU A 129 9.13 -4.55 13.54
CA LEU A 129 10.30 -4.41 12.67
C LEU A 129 11.08 -3.12 12.94
N ARG A 130 10.37 -2.01 13.22
CA ARG A 130 11.00 -0.75 13.61
C ARG A 130 11.76 -0.89 14.93
N ARG A 131 11.18 -1.54 15.96
CA ARG A 131 11.90 -1.81 17.21
C ARG A 131 13.15 -2.66 16.99
N LEU A 132 13.07 -3.72 16.20
CA LEU A 132 14.22 -4.59 15.90
C LEU A 132 15.34 -3.87 15.12
N THR A 133 14.98 -2.91 14.26
CA THR A 133 15.94 -2.19 13.42
C THR A 133 16.54 -0.95 14.10
N VAL A 134 15.84 -0.36 15.08
CA VAL A 134 16.33 0.80 15.86
C VAL A 134 17.20 0.38 17.07
N VAL A 135 17.05 -0.86 17.56
CA VAL A 135 17.81 -1.39 18.70
C VAL A 135 19.20 -1.94 18.30
N ARG A 136 19.58 -1.87 17.02
CA ARG A 136 20.93 -2.16 16.51
C ARG A 136 21.53 -0.93 15.84
#